data_AF-A0A416JL55-F1
#
_entry.id   AF-A0A416JL55-F1
#
_cell.length_a   1.000
_cell.length_b   1.000
_cell.length_c   1.000
_cell.angle_alpha   90.00
_cell.angle_beta   90.00
_cell.angle_gamma   90.00
#
_symmetry.space_group_name_H-M   'P 1'
#
loop_
_entity.id
_entity.type
_entity.pdbx_description
1 polymer ?
#
loop_
_entity_poly.entity_id
_entity_poly.type
_entity_poly.pdbx_seq_one_letter_code
_entity_poly.pdbx_strand_id
1 'polypeptide(L)'
;MKYRWYYIEVFRDAKERFEKQKTAGAEIPQQSLLEGAFEYLDQRHSLGEEEQYDQDQTWRHRMESGCGDSDLCTDLYWVLTFCSMMSDLGVYLDGMVQGNAEGFKRGLNKVMEPFDGRLSYGEQAAYRLDVICYVVMTMNDHMDCSEEACQRIADILGKLWSALDQQIEDNGKIARISRYVENNQECLRDSTMLTERVLAQDNGPEEGEEPEMPVKAIDEPEADDLDEAEEDHDAKPDDQDSRRGDRAVMDTQSRGKSHGFGKKIAGIGIALVVIGLAAIGIKSIAGSLVAGIGGTSFELASDETAALSGLEHLTGGTLSVSSQLTGKSGTVYGAAFLNDGDTSTPWEEGVEGDGIGEQITYEPESGTKLQVIRIYPGNGRSDKAFQENNRPKAITLEIDGKKQALNFDDAGHFYTFSSKKPVTAKQVKLIIDSVYPGSKWQDTCISEVEFYGTR
;
A
#
# COMPACT_ATOMS: atom_id res chain seq x y z
N MET A 1 15.43 -7.89 -1.39
CA MET A 1 14.03 -8.31 -1.12
C MET A 1 13.16 -7.19 -1.64
N LYS A 2 12.53 -7.34 -2.80
CA LYS A 2 11.80 -6.24 -3.47
C LYS A 2 10.49 -5.91 -2.75
N TYR A 3 9.84 -6.91 -2.14
CA TYR A 3 8.58 -6.78 -1.39
C TYR A 3 8.73 -7.32 0.04
N ARG A 4 7.97 -6.75 0.97
CA ARG A 4 8.04 -7.03 2.40
C ARG A 4 6.77 -7.77 2.80
N TRP A 5 6.94 -8.98 3.35
CA TRP A 5 5.85 -9.92 3.61
C TRP A 5 5.46 -9.98 5.07
N TYR A 6 4.16 -9.88 5.37
CA TYR A 6 3.62 -9.78 6.72
C TYR A 6 3.80 -11.09 7.47
N TYR A 7 3.55 -12.21 6.80
CA TYR A 7 3.71 -13.54 7.42
C TYR A 7 5.15 -13.83 7.87
N ILE A 8 6.18 -13.27 7.21
CA ILE A 8 7.59 -13.42 7.61
C ILE A 8 7.84 -12.71 8.94
N GLU A 9 7.21 -11.55 9.14
CA GLU A 9 7.32 -10.79 10.39
C GLU A 9 6.59 -11.52 11.53
N VAL A 10 5.37 -12.00 11.26
CA VAL A 10 4.59 -12.82 12.21
C VAL A 10 5.36 -14.07 12.61
N PHE A 11 5.93 -14.79 11.65
CA PHE A 11 6.74 -15.98 11.94
C PHE A 11 7.95 -15.65 12.83
N ARG A 12 8.67 -14.57 12.52
CA ARG A 12 9.86 -14.15 13.28
C ARG A 12 9.51 -13.78 14.72
N ASP A 13 8.47 -12.98 14.90
CA ASP A 13 8.02 -12.54 16.22
C ASP A 13 7.48 -13.72 17.05
N ALA A 14 6.66 -14.60 16.44
CA ALA A 14 6.18 -15.81 17.09
C ALA A 14 7.34 -16.70 17.55
N LYS A 15 8.38 -16.87 16.72
CA LYS A 15 9.57 -17.66 17.04
C LYS A 15 10.36 -17.05 18.20
N GLU A 16 10.57 -15.73 18.19
CA GLU A 16 11.25 -15.03 19.28
C GLU A 16 10.48 -15.15 20.60
N ARG A 17 9.15 -14.98 20.58
CA ARG A 17 8.28 -15.17 21.73
C ARG A 17 8.35 -16.61 22.27
N PHE A 18 8.32 -17.60 21.38
CA PHE A 18 8.41 -19.02 21.74
C PHE A 18 9.74 -19.34 22.44
N GLU A 19 10.87 -18.95 21.86
CA GLU A 19 12.20 -19.20 22.43
C GLU A 19 12.40 -18.48 23.78
N LYS A 20 11.84 -17.27 23.92
CA LYS A 20 11.86 -16.53 25.18
C LYS A 20 11.06 -17.24 26.27
N GLN A 21 9.86 -17.74 25.95
CA GLN A 21 9.04 -18.52 26.90
C GLN A 21 9.75 -19.81 27.32
N LYS A 22 10.38 -20.51 26.36
CA LYS A 22 11.14 -21.75 26.61
C LYS A 22 12.35 -21.50 27.51
N THR A 23 13.12 -20.44 27.23
CA THR A 23 14.28 -20.05 28.05
C THR A 23 13.87 -19.64 29.47
N ALA A 24 12.70 -19.04 29.62
CA ALA A 24 12.14 -18.67 30.92
C ALA A 24 11.55 -19.84 31.71
N GLY A 25 11.50 -21.06 31.14
CA GLY A 25 10.90 -22.23 31.77
C GLY A 25 9.38 -22.14 31.93
N ALA A 26 8.71 -21.36 31.06
CA ALA A 26 7.26 -21.26 31.05
C ALA A 26 6.63 -22.58 30.57
N GLU A 27 5.47 -22.94 31.12
CA GLU A 27 4.66 -24.04 30.60
C GLU A 27 3.97 -23.59 29.31
N ILE A 28 4.36 -24.17 28.18
CA ILE A 28 3.83 -23.82 26.86
C ILE A 28 2.81 -24.87 26.43
N PRO A 29 1.52 -24.53 26.27
CA PRO A 29 0.52 -25.45 25.74
C PRO A 29 0.93 -25.97 24.36
N GLN A 30 0.79 -27.28 24.15
CA GLN A 30 1.10 -27.93 22.87
C GLN A 30 2.54 -27.67 22.36
N GLN A 31 3.51 -27.50 23.28
CA GLN A 31 4.91 -27.19 22.94
C GLN A 31 5.49 -28.08 21.84
N SER A 32 5.29 -29.40 21.89
CA SER A 32 5.82 -30.32 20.88
C SER A 32 5.23 -30.09 19.47
N LEU A 33 3.97 -29.66 19.38
CA LEU A 33 3.33 -29.30 18.11
C LEU A 33 3.94 -28.00 17.56
N LEU A 34 4.13 -26.99 18.41
CA LEU A 34 4.75 -25.71 18.06
C LEU A 34 6.20 -25.90 17.61
N GLU A 35 7.00 -26.70 18.34
CA GLU A 35 8.39 -27.01 17.98
C GLU A 35 8.47 -27.65 16.59
N GLY A 36 7.61 -28.63 16.32
CA GLY A 36 7.57 -29.27 15.03
C GLY A 36 7.13 -28.33 13.89
N ALA A 37 6.20 -27.42 14.15
CA ALA A 37 5.77 -26.43 13.17
C ALA A 37 6.88 -25.40 12.85
N PHE A 38 7.60 -24.92 13.87
CA PHE A 38 8.77 -24.05 13.65
C PHE A 38 9.89 -24.76 12.89
N GLU A 39 10.20 -26.00 13.25
CA GLU A 39 11.22 -26.80 12.56
C GLU A 39 10.85 -27.03 11.08
N TYR A 40 9.60 -27.36 10.81
CA TYR A 40 9.10 -27.48 9.45
C TYR A 40 9.25 -26.17 8.67
N LEU A 41 8.77 -25.05 9.21
CA LEU A 41 8.81 -23.75 8.54
C LEU A 41 10.25 -23.28 8.27
N ASP A 42 11.19 -23.57 9.18
CA ASP A 42 12.61 -23.31 8.97
C ASP A 42 13.17 -24.12 7.79
N GLN A 43 12.75 -25.37 7.64
CA GLN A 43 13.25 -26.28 6.60
C GLN A 43 12.45 -26.20 5.29
N ARG A 44 11.29 -25.56 5.28
CA ARG A 44 10.33 -25.54 4.16
C ARG A 44 10.98 -25.18 2.82
N HIS A 45 11.84 -24.18 2.81
CA HIS A 45 12.52 -23.69 1.60
C HIS A 45 13.51 -24.70 0.97
N SER A 46 13.89 -25.74 1.72
CA SER A 46 14.76 -26.82 1.23
C SER A 46 14.00 -27.96 0.54
N LEU A 47 12.67 -27.98 0.65
CA LEU A 47 11.80 -28.99 0.06
C LEU A 47 11.46 -28.65 -1.40
N GLY A 48 11.19 -29.67 -2.22
CA GLY A 48 10.63 -29.47 -3.56
C GLY A 48 9.18 -28.96 -3.51
N GLU A 49 8.68 -28.35 -4.60
CA GLU A 49 7.35 -27.71 -4.63
C GLU A 49 6.19 -28.65 -4.29
N GLU A 50 6.21 -29.88 -4.81
CA GLU A 50 5.19 -30.90 -4.51
C GLU A 50 5.21 -31.31 -3.03
N GLU A 51 6.40 -31.42 -2.44
CA GLU A 51 6.57 -31.75 -1.02
C GLU A 51 6.20 -30.57 -0.11
N GLN A 52 6.49 -29.33 -0.52
CA GLN A 52 6.01 -28.13 0.17
C GLN A 52 4.48 -28.10 0.21
N TYR A 53 3.82 -28.37 -0.92
CA TYR A 53 2.36 -28.43 -1.01
C TYR A 53 1.77 -29.43 0.00
N ASP A 54 2.23 -30.69 -0.01
CA ASP A 54 1.68 -31.72 0.88
C ASP A 54 1.94 -31.42 2.36
N GLN A 55 3.15 -30.95 2.68
CA GLN A 55 3.53 -30.63 4.05
C GLN A 55 2.81 -29.39 4.58
N ASP A 56 2.60 -28.35 3.77
CA ASP A 56 1.90 -27.14 4.19
C ASP A 56 0.46 -27.46 4.59
N GLN A 57 -0.24 -28.29 3.79
CA GLN A 57 -1.61 -28.73 4.10
C GLN A 57 -1.65 -29.56 5.39
N THR A 58 -0.67 -30.47 5.53
CA THR A 58 -0.55 -31.35 6.70
C THR A 58 -0.34 -30.55 7.98
N TRP A 59 0.62 -29.63 7.98
CA TRP A 59 0.92 -28.81 9.14
C TRP A 59 -0.19 -27.83 9.48
N ARG A 60 -0.82 -27.21 8.47
CA ARG A 60 -2.02 -26.38 8.68
C ARG A 60 -3.11 -27.17 9.42
N HIS A 61 -3.42 -28.38 8.97
CA HIS A 61 -4.46 -29.20 9.60
C HIS A 61 -4.10 -29.65 11.02
N ARG A 62 -2.81 -29.98 11.27
CA ARG A 62 -2.33 -30.30 12.61
C ARG A 62 -2.46 -29.12 13.56
N MET A 63 -2.19 -27.90 13.09
CA MET A 63 -2.35 -26.68 13.89
C MET A 63 -3.83 -26.38 14.17
N GLU A 64 -4.68 -26.50 13.15
CA GLU A 64 -6.12 -26.28 13.26
C GLU A 64 -6.79 -27.19 14.29
N SER A 65 -6.41 -28.47 14.29
CA SER A 65 -7.01 -29.50 15.14
C SER A 65 -6.36 -29.65 16.51
N GLY A 66 -5.08 -29.27 16.64
CA GLY A 66 -4.24 -29.66 17.78
C GLY A 66 -3.74 -28.52 18.66
N CYS A 67 -3.71 -27.27 18.18
CA CYS A 67 -2.94 -26.23 18.87
C CYS A 67 -3.72 -25.48 19.96
N GLY A 68 -5.05 -25.33 19.82
CA GLY A 68 -5.87 -24.55 20.75
C GLY A 68 -5.69 -23.04 20.62
N ASP A 69 -6.28 -22.26 21.52
CA ASP A 69 -6.51 -20.81 21.34
C ASP A 69 -5.37 -19.90 21.86
N SER A 70 -4.12 -20.36 21.84
CA SER A 70 -2.99 -19.49 22.26
C SER A 70 -2.57 -18.54 21.14
N ASP A 71 -1.98 -17.39 21.49
CA ASP A 71 -1.45 -16.43 20.51
C ASP A 71 -0.43 -17.11 19.57
N LEU A 72 0.51 -17.90 20.13
CA LEU A 72 1.51 -18.65 19.36
C LEU A 72 0.88 -19.65 18.37
N CYS A 73 -0.18 -20.32 18.80
CA CYS A 73 -0.92 -21.25 17.96
C CYS A 73 -1.63 -20.54 16.82
N THR A 74 -2.24 -19.41 17.12
CA THR A 74 -2.92 -18.56 16.14
C THR A 74 -1.92 -18.06 15.10
N ASP A 75 -0.80 -17.49 15.54
CA ASP A 75 0.25 -16.97 14.66
C ASP A 75 0.80 -18.05 13.70
N LEU A 76 1.14 -19.23 14.22
CA LEU A 76 1.66 -20.32 13.39
C LEU A 76 0.61 -20.95 12.48
N TYR A 77 -0.63 -21.09 12.94
CA TYR A 77 -1.73 -21.53 12.09
C TYR A 77 -1.88 -20.61 10.87
N TRP A 78 -1.72 -19.30 11.06
CA TRP A 78 -1.83 -18.33 9.97
C TRP A 78 -0.63 -18.32 9.03
N VAL A 79 0.59 -18.43 9.56
CA VAL A 79 1.79 -18.61 8.73
C VAL A 79 1.63 -19.86 7.84
N LEU A 80 1.16 -20.98 8.40
CA LEU A 80 0.94 -22.21 7.65
C LEU A 80 -0.24 -22.14 6.68
N THR A 81 -1.28 -21.38 7.02
CA THR A 81 -2.40 -21.11 6.11
C THR A 81 -1.92 -20.31 4.90
N PHE A 82 -1.07 -19.31 5.12
CA PHE A 82 -0.43 -18.55 4.05
C PHE A 82 0.44 -19.46 3.18
N CYS A 83 1.36 -20.23 3.77
CA CYS A 83 2.22 -21.14 3.03
C CYS A 83 1.43 -22.17 2.21
N SER A 84 0.39 -22.77 2.80
CA SER A 84 -0.55 -23.69 2.15
C SER A 84 -1.21 -23.06 0.92
N MET A 85 -1.72 -21.83 1.06
CA MET A 85 -2.32 -21.08 -0.04
C MET A 85 -1.30 -20.73 -1.13
N MET A 86 -0.06 -20.40 -0.76
CA MET A 86 0.98 -20.02 -1.72
C MET A 86 1.47 -21.22 -2.53
N SER A 87 1.59 -22.39 -1.90
CA SER A 87 1.83 -23.65 -2.59
C SER A 87 0.68 -24.00 -3.53
N ASP A 88 -0.56 -23.83 -3.06
CA ASP A 88 -1.78 -23.92 -3.87
C ASP A 88 -1.67 -22.97 -5.10
N LEU A 89 -1.37 -21.69 -4.88
CA LEU A 89 -1.24 -20.65 -5.90
C LEU A 89 -0.09 -20.88 -6.89
N GLY A 90 1.05 -21.39 -6.43
CA GLY A 90 2.15 -21.82 -7.31
C GLY A 90 1.71 -22.91 -8.29
N VAL A 91 1.03 -23.96 -7.79
CA VAL A 91 0.45 -25.01 -8.64
C VAL A 91 -0.59 -24.44 -9.61
N TYR A 92 -1.38 -23.44 -9.17
CA TYR A 92 -2.37 -22.80 -10.04
C TYR A 92 -1.74 -21.94 -11.14
N LEU A 93 -0.68 -21.18 -10.82
CA LEU A 93 0.02 -20.35 -11.79
C LEU A 93 0.79 -21.21 -12.81
N ASP A 94 1.39 -22.32 -12.39
CA ASP A 94 1.96 -23.31 -13.32
C ASP A 94 0.86 -23.92 -14.23
N GLY A 95 -0.30 -24.23 -13.64
CA GLY A 95 -1.48 -24.66 -14.41
C GLY A 95 -1.99 -23.60 -15.40
N MET A 96 -1.85 -22.31 -15.13
CA MET A 96 -2.21 -21.23 -16.07
C MET A 96 -1.27 -21.16 -17.26
N VAL A 97 0.04 -21.32 -17.03
CA VAL A 97 1.05 -21.43 -18.09
C VAL A 97 0.73 -22.63 -19.01
N GLN A 98 0.12 -23.68 -18.45
CA GLN A 98 -0.27 -24.90 -19.16
C GLN A 98 -1.73 -24.91 -19.66
N GLY A 99 -2.54 -23.86 -19.42
CA GLY A 99 -3.92 -23.73 -19.92
C GLY A 99 -5.04 -24.41 -19.10
N ASN A 100 -4.83 -24.72 -17.82
CA ASN A 100 -5.79 -25.42 -16.95
C ASN A 100 -6.76 -24.48 -16.18
N ALA A 101 -7.90 -24.17 -16.79
CA ALA A 101 -8.91 -23.24 -16.23
C ALA A 101 -9.65 -23.73 -14.95
N GLU A 102 -9.67 -25.04 -14.68
CA GLU A 102 -10.35 -25.63 -13.51
C GLU A 102 -9.51 -25.53 -12.23
N GLY A 103 -8.19 -25.71 -12.33
CA GLY A 103 -7.26 -25.45 -11.23
C GLY A 103 -7.35 -23.99 -10.77
N PHE A 104 -7.26 -23.08 -11.72
CA PHE A 104 -7.35 -21.63 -11.53
C PHE A 104 -8.57 -21.17 -10.69
N LYS A 105 -9.78 -21.61 -11.04
CA LYS A 105 -11.00 -21.21 -10.32
C LYS A 105 -11.01 -21.70 -8.87
N ARG A 106 -10.44 -22.88 -8.60
CA ARG A 106 -10.34 -23.42 -7.23
C ARG A 106 -9.37 -22.61 -6.37
N GLY A 107 -8.22 -22.22 -6.93
CA GLY A 107 -7.25 -21.37 -6.24
C GLY A 107 -7.78 -20.00 -5.88
N LEU A 108 -8.41 -19.33 -6.85
CA LEU A 108 -9.02 -18.03 -6.62
C LEU A 108 -10.11 -18.10 -5.54
N ASN A 109 -10.95 -19.13 -5.56
CA ASN A 109 -11.98 -19.30 -4.53
C ASN A 109 -11.37 -19.54 -3.14
N LYS A 110 -10.27 -20.29 -3.01
CA LYS A 110 -9.56 -20.48 -1.74
C LYS A 110 -8.95 -19.18 -1.19
N VAL A 111 -8.34 -18.35 -2.05
CA VAL A 111 -7.80 -17.04 -1.65
C VAL A 111 -8.92 -16.09 -1.19
N MET A 112 -10.10 -16.24 -1.80
CA MET A 112 -11.27 -15.39 -1.56
C MET A 112 -12.22 -15.95 -0.50
N GLU A 113 -11.90 -17.11 0.11
CA GLU A 113 -12.72 -17.68 1.17
C GLU A 113 -12.75 -16.75 2.40
N PRO A 114 -13.91 -16.57 3.06
CA PRO A 114 -13.98 -15.79 4.28
C PRO A 114 -13.09 -16.42 5.36
N PHE A 115 -12.24 -15.61 5.98
CA PHE A 115 -11.46 -16.06 7.13
C PHE A 115 -12.41 -16.51 8.25
N ASP A 116 -12.03 -17.56 8.98
CA ASP A 116 -12.80 -18.22 10.04
C ASP A 116 -13.06 -17.34 11.30
N GLY A 117 -12.84 -16.03 11.20
CA GLY A 117 -13.06 -15.05 12.26
C GLY A 117 -11.92 -14.94 13.27
N ARG A 118 -10.85 -15.73 13.16
CA ARG A 118 -9.72 -15.67 14.11
C ARG A 118 -8.69 -14.57 13.79
N LEU A 119 -8.76 -13.96 12.60
CA LEU A 119 -7.95 -12.79 12.25
C LEU A 119 -8.69 -11.49 12.52
N SER A 120 -7.97 -10.50 13.08
CA SER A 120 -8.43 -9.13 13.03
C SER A 120 -8.54 -8.65 11.57
N TYR A 121 -9.38 -7.66 11.34
CA TYR A 121 -9.54 -7.07 10.00
C TYR A 121 -8.23 -6.57 9.39
N GLY A 122 -7.33 -6.02 10.20
CA GLY A 122 -6.02 -5.55 9.73
C GLY A 122 -5.13 -6.70 9.24
N GLU A 123 -5.20 -7.86 9.91
CA GLU A 123 -4.44 -9.05 9.50
C GLU A 123 -5.00 -9.69 8.23
N GLN A 124 -6.33 -9.76 8.11
CA GLN A 124 -6.98 -10.25 6.89
C GLN A 124 -6.60 -9.40 5.65
N ALA A 125 -6.50 -8.08 5.83
CA ALA A 125 -6.13 -7.19 4.75
C ALA A 125 -4.63 -7.22 4.42
N ALA A 126 -3.74 -7.28 5.43
CA ALA A 126 -2.31 -7.49 5.22
C ALA A 126 -2.05 -8.82 4.49
N TYR A 127 -2.80 -9.86 4.85
CA TYR A 127 -2.78 -11.15 4.18
C TYR A 127 -3.19 -11.04 2.71
N ARG A 128 -4.30 -10.36 2.38
CA ARG A 128 -4.73 -10.14 0.98
C ARG A 128 -3.70 -9.37 0.18
N LEU A 129 -3.03 -8.39 0.79
CA LEU A 129 -1.96 -7.63 0.16
C LEU A 129 -0.74 -8.52 -0.15
N ASP A 130 -0.39 -9.45 0.74
CA ASP A 130 0.65 -10.45 0.46
C ASP A 130 0.30 -11.28 -0.78
N VAL A 131 -0.94 -11.76 -0.90
CA VAL A 131 -1.33 -12.54 -2.08
C VAL A 131 -1.21 -11.72 -3.36
N ILE A 132 -1.64 -10.46 -3.33
CA ILE A 132 -1.50 -9.54 -4.46
C ILE A 132 -0.02 -9.41 -4.85
N CYS A 133 0.87 -9.18 -3.89
CA CYS A 133 2.30 -9.06 -4.18
C CYS A 133 2.93 -10.33 -4.70
N TYR A 134 2.44 -11.50 -4.29
CA TYR A 134 2.88 -12.77 -4.86
C TYR A 134 2.49 -12.92 -6.31
N VAL A 135 1.21 -12.69 -6.61
CA VAL A 135 0.72 -12.77 -7.99
C VAL A 135 1.51 -11.81 -8.88
N VAL A 136 1.80 -10.59 -8.41
CA VAL A 136 2.60 -9.60 -9.15
C VAL A 136 4.04 -10.07 -9.39
N MET A 137 4.70 -10.67 -8.39
CA MET A 137 6.03 -11.25 -8.57
C MET A 137 6.02 -12.35 -9.63
N THR A 138 5.15 -13.34 -9.44
CA THR A 138 5.08 -14.49 -10.33
C THR A 138 4.69 -14.07 -11.74
N MET A 139 3.78 -13.12 -11.89
CA MET A 139 3.49 -12.52 -13.20
C MET A 139 4.71 -11.90 -13.84
N ASN A 140 5.43 -11.06 -13.09
CA ASN A 140 6.59 -10.34 -13.60
C ASN A 140 7.68 -11.32 -14.11
N ASP A 141 7.82 -12.47 -13.46
CA ASP A 141 8.75 -13.54 -13.85
C ASP A 141 8.24 -14.39 -15.03
N HIS A 142 6.94 -14.33 -15.34
CA HIS A 142 6.28 -15.09 -16.41
C HIS A 142 5.61 -14.18 -17.47
N MET A 143 6.03 -12.92 -17.60
CA MET A 143 5.42 -11.93 -18.51
C MET A 143 5.42 -12.32 -19.99
N ASP A 144 6.28 -13.27 -20.39
CA ASP A 144 6.37 -13.80 -21.75
C ASP A 144 5.29 -14.86 -22.06
N CYS A 145 4.29 -15.03 -21.19
CA CYS A 145 3.15 -15.93 -21.40
C CYS A 145 2.17 -15.43 -22.49
N SER A 146 1.24 -16.30 -22.90
CA SER A 146 0.25 -15.96 -23.92
C SER A 146 -0.69 -14.82 -23.47
N GLU A 147 -1.21 -14.06 -24.43
CA GLU A 147 -2.18 -12.97 -24.21
C GLU A 147 -3.37 -13.42 -23.35
N GLU A 148 -3.89 -14.61 -23.60
CA GLU A 148 -4.98 -15.18 -22.78
C GLU A 148 -4.56 -15.48 -21.33
N ALA A 149 -3.29 -15.84 -21.09
CA ALA A 149 -2.77 -16.02 -19.74
C ALA A 149 -2.67 -14.66 -19.04
N CYS A 150 -2.12 -13.64 -19.70
CA CYS A 150 -2.01 -12.27 -19.19
C CYS A 150 -3.38 -11.68 -18.80
N GLN A 151 -4.39 -11.84 -19.65
CA GLN A 151 -5.77 -11.39 -19.36
C GLN A 151 -6.36 -12.10 -18.14
N ARG A 152 -6.16 -13.42 -18.04
CA ARG A 152 -6.66 -14.20 -16.90
C ARG A 152 -6.03 -13.75 -15.57
N ILE A 153 -4.77 -13.31 -15.57
CA ILE A 153 -4.13 -12.84 -14.33
C ILE A 153 -4.56 -11.41 -13.98
N ALA A 154 -4.73 -10.53 -14.97
CA ALA A 154 -5.30 -9.20 -14.73
C ALA A 154 -6.70 -9.27 -14.08
N ASP A 155 -7.54 -10.20 -14.54
CA ASP A 155 -8.86 -10.46 -13.94
C ASP A 155 -8.76 -10.94 -12.48
N ILE A 156 -7.73 -11.70 -12.11
CA ILE A 156 -7.49 -12.09 -10.71
C ILE A 156 -7.12 -10.87 -9.88
N LEU A 157 -6.12 -10.11 -10.34
CA LEU A 157 -5.64 -8.93 -9.62
C LEU A 157 -6.79 -7.97 -9.33
N GLY A 158 -7.66 -7.72 -10.31
CA GLY A 158 -8.85 -6.88 -10.12
C GLY A 158 -9.82 -7.41 -9.07
N LYS A 159 -10.05 -8.72 -9.00
CA LYS A 159 -10.92 -9.34 -7.98
C LYS A 159 -10.31 -9.28 -6.58
N LEU A 160 -9.01 -9.53 -6.45
CA LEU A 160 -8.29 -9.42 -5.18
C LEU A 160 -8.34 -7.99 -4.65
N TRP A 161 -8.11 -7.01 -5.53
CA TRP A 161 -8.27 -5.59 -5.20
C TRP A 161 -9.68 -5.25 -4.75
N SER A 162 -10.71 -5.67 -5.50
CA SER A 162 -12.10 -5.40 -5.13
C SER A 162 -12.48 -5.99 -3.77
N ALA A 163 -11.98 -7.18 -3.43
CA ALA A 163 -12.23 -7.79 -2.12
C ALA A 163 -11.44 -7.12 -1.00
N LEU A 164 -10.23 -6.65 -1.26
CA LEU A 164 -9.45 -5.86 -0.31
C LEU A 164 -10.17 -4.53 -0.02
N ASP A 165 -10.61 -3.83 -1.07
CA ASP A 165 -11.33 -2.55 -0.96
C ASP A 165 -12.64 -2.70 -0.18
N GLN A 166 -13.47 -3.69 -0.53
CA GLN A 166 -14.71 -3.97 0.20
C GLN A 166 -14.45 -4.24 1.69
N GLN A 167 -13.39 -4.98 2.01
CA GLN A 167 -13.02 -5.28 3.38
C GLN A 167 -12.53 -4.03 4.13
N ILE A 168 -11.83 -3.12 3.45
CA ILE A 168 -11.41 -1.84 4.01
C ILE A 168 -12.63 -0.96 4.29
N GLU A 169 -13.54 -0.85 3.32
CA GLU A 169 -14.77 -0.04 3.41
C GLU A 169 -15.70 -0.52 4.52
N ASP A 170 -15.96 -1.82 4.61
CA ASP A 170 -16.90 -2.40 5.58
C ASP A 170 -16.45 -2.21 7.04
N ASN A 171 -15.14 -2.10 7.27
CA ASN A 171 -14.56 -2.17 8.61
C ASN A 171 -13.93 -0.86 9.09
N GLY A 172 -13.85 0.16 8.24
CA GLY A 172 -13.47 1.53 8.62
C GLY A 172 -12.08 1.69 9.25
N LYS A 173 -11.19 0.69 9.08
CA LYS A 173 -9.85 0.65 9.70
C LYS A 173 -8.76 0.55 8.64
N ILE A 174 -8.22 1.71 8.26
CA ILE A 174 -7.17 1.87 7.24
C ILE A 174 -5.76 1.80 7.85
N ALA A 175 -5.60 2.19 9.13
CA ALA A 175 -4.34 2.38 9.85
C ALA A 175 -3.23 1.32 9.72
N ARG A 176 -3.54 0.04 10.04
CA ARG A 176 -2.54 -1.06 10.03
C ARG A 176 -2.20 -1.50 8.61
N ILE A 177 -3.15 -1.30 7.68
CA ILE A 177 -2.99 -1.56 6.26
C ILE A 177 -2.16 -0.45 5.63
N SER A 178 -2.29 0.81 6.05
CA SER A 178 -1.52 1.95 5.52
C SER A 178 -0.03 1.72 5.58
N ARG A 179 0.51 1.33 6.75
CA ARG A 179 1.95 1.05 6.88
C ARG A 179 2.38 -0.13 6.02
N TYR A 180 1.52 -1.13 5.89
CA TYR A 180 1.79 -2.32 5.08
C TYR A 180 1.75 -2.02 3.57
N VAL A 181 0.82 -1.14 3.16
CA VAL A 181 0.67 -0.57 1.83
C VAL A 181 1.83 0.36 1.49
N GLU A 182 2.24 1.24 2.42
CA GLU A 182 3.42 2.10 2.32
C GLU A 182 4.69 1.28 2.08
N ASN A 183 4.90 0.24 2.90
CA ASN A 183 6.05 -0.66 2.77
C ASN A 183 6.05 -1.48 1.47
N ASN A 184 4.92 -1.54 0.74
CA ASN A 184 4.77 -2.29 -0.50
C ASN A 184 4.32 -1.42 -1.69
N GLN A 185 4.48 -0.09 -1.63
CA GLN A 185 4.04 0.83 -2.70
C GLN A 185 4.58 0.47 -4.09
N GLU A 186 5.81 -0.02 -4.17
CA GLU A 186 6.41 -0.48 -5.44
C GLU A 186 5.65 -1.68 -6.02
N CYS A 187 5.29 -2.67 -5.20
CA CYS A 187 4.47 -3.81 -5.61
C CYS A 187 3.12 -3.35 -6.17
N LEU A 188 2.49 -2.39 -5.49
CA LEU A 188 1.16 -1.88 -5.89
C LEU A 188 1.23 -1.10 -7.20
N ARG A 189 2.30 -0.31 -7.39
CA ARG A 189 2.57 0.36 -8.66
C ARG A 189 2.80 -0.65 -9.78
N ASP A 190 3.62 -1.67 -9.54
CA ASP A 190 3.89 -2.72 -10.52
C ASP A 190 2.60 -3.49 -10.88
N SER A 191 1.74 -3.78 -9.90
CA SER A 191 0.43 -4.41 -10.13
C SER A 191 -0.50 -3.59 -11.04
N THR A 192 -0.48 -2.27 -10.87
CA THR A 192 -1.30 -1.33 -11.66
C THR A 192 -0.78 -1.25 -13.09
N MET A 193 0.53 -1.10 -13.26
CA MET A 193 1.18 -1.09 -14.57
C MET A 193 0.96 -2.40 -15.34
N LEU A 194 0.96 -3.55 -14.66
CA LEU A 194 0.65 -4.84 -15.27
C LEU A 194 -0.79 -4.89 -15.79
N THR A 195 -1.74 -4.43 -14.97
CA THR A 195 -3.16 -4.36 -15.36
C THR A 195 -3.34 -3.43 -16.57
N GLU A 196 -2.72 -2.26 -16.56
CA GLU A 196 -2.77 -1.30 -17.68
C GLU A 196 -2.14 -1.84 -18.96
N ARG A 197 -0.99 -2.54 -18.86
CA ARG A 197 -0.34 -3.16 -20.04
C ARG A 197 -1.22 -4.21 -20.70
N VAL A 198 -1.91 -5.02 -19.91
CA VAL A 198 -2.84 -6.03 -20.43
C VAL A 198 -4.05 -5.37 -21.08
N LEU A 199 -4.62 -4.34 -20.45
CA LEU A 199 -5.74 -3.57 -21.02
C LEU A 199 -5.34 -2.80 -22.30
N ALA A 200 -4.08 -2.39 -22.41
CA ALA A 200 -3.56 -1.74 -23.62
C ALA A 200 -3.30 -2.73 -24.77
N GLN A 201 -3.12 -4.02 -24.49
CA GLN A 201 -3.02 -5.07 -25.52
C GLN A 201 -4.39 -5.38 -26.13
N ASP A 202 -5.47 -5.30 -25.35
CA ASP A 202 -6.86 -5.50 -25.81
C ASP A 202 -7.36 -4.32 -26.67
N ASN A 203 -6.84 -3.12 -26.43
CA ASN A 203 -7.08 -1.93 -27.25
C ASN A 203 -5.98 -1.77 -28.31
N GLY A 204 -5.97 -2.65 -29.31
CA GLY A 204 -5.14 -2.45 -30.50
C GLY A 204 -5.34 -1.05 -31.11
N PRO A 205 -4.35 -0.50 -31.85
CA PRO A 205 -4.44 0.87 -32.34
C PRO A 205 -5.70 1.05 -33.19
N GLU A 206 -6.52 2.04 -32.85
CA GLU A 206 -7.55 2.54 -33.76
C GLU A 206 -6.85 2.96 -35.06
N GLU A 207 -7.20 2.35 -36.19
CA GLU A 207 -6.82 2.85 -37.51
C GLU A 207 -7.35 4.29 -37.65
N GLY A 208 -6.49 5.30 -37.51
CA GLY A 208 -6.94 6.69 -37.64
C GLY A 208 -5.84 7.74 -37.49
N GLU A 209 -5.38 8.23 -38.64
CA GLU A 209 -4.62 9.46 -38.91
C GLU A 209 -3.11 9.46 -38.61
N GLU A 210 -2.32 9.23 -39.67
CA GLU A 210 -0.91 9.64 -39.73
C GLU A 210 -0.79 11.16 -39.50
N PRO A 211 0.16 11.63 -38.68
CA PRO A 211 0.41 13.05 -38.51
C PRO A 211 1.14 13.61 -39.75
N GLU A 212 0.55 14.61 -40.41
CA GLU A 212 1.24 15.41 -41.43
C GLU A 212 2.49 16.07 -40.82
N MET A 213 3.67 15.69 -41.31
CA MET A 213 4.92 16.36 -40.96
C MET A 213 4.97 17.77 -41.56
N PRO A 214 5.28 18.81 -40.77
CA PRO A 214 5.50 20.14 -41.32
C PRO A 214 6.90 20.23 -41.96
N VAL A 215 6.93 20.52 -43.26
CA VAL A 215 8.15 20.83 -44.02
C VAL A 215 8.78 22.10 -43.45
N LYS A 216 9.96 21.98 -42.83
CA LYS A 216 10.82 23.12 -42.51
C LYS A 216 11.81 23.34 -43.65
N ALA A 217 11.72 24.52 -44.26
CA ALA A 217 12.72 25.04 -45.19
C ALA A 217 14.09 25.09 -44.49
N ILE A 218 15.10 24.53 -45.14
CA ILE A 218 16.50 24.67 -44.75
C ILE A 218 17.13 25.55 -45.83
N ASP A 219 17.64 26.70 -45.39
CA ASP A 219 18.45 27.62 -46.18
C ASP A 219 19.75 26.94 -46.60
N GLU A 220 20.09 27.11 -47.89
CA GLU A 220 21.37 26.75 -48.47
C GLU A 220 22.51 27.57 -47.86
N PRO A 221 23.73 27.00 -47.84
CA PRO A 221 24.86 27.76 -48.32
C PRO A 221 25.60 27.03 -49.45
N GLU A 222 25.98 27.84 -50.44
CA GLU A 222 26.90 27.57 -51.54
C GLU A 222 28.24 26.99 -51.05
N ALA A 223 28.80 26.04 -51.81
CA ALA A 223 30.02 26.24 -52.63
C ALA A 223 30.85 24.96 -52.82
N ASP A 224 31.31 24.83 -54.06
CA ASP A 224 32.54 24.20 -54.56
C ASP A 224 32.64 22.68 -54.72
N ASP A 225 32.52 22.30 -56.00
CA ASP A 225 33.47 21.56 -56.83
C ASP A 225 34.08 20.24 -56.30
N LEU A 226 33.89 19.16 -57.06
CA LEU A 226 34.92 18.59 -57.95
C LEU A 226 34.49 17.19 -58.46
N ASP A 227 34.31 17.13 -59.78
CA ASP A 227 34.97 16.20 -60.71
C ASP A 227 34.77 14.67 -60.68
N GLU A 228 34.46 14.23 -61.90
CA GLU A 228 35.00 13.09 -62.65
C GLU A 228 34.27 11.73 -62.65
N ALA A 229 33.61 11.52 -63.82
CA ALA A 229 33.93 10.50 -64.83
C ALA A 229 33.62 9.03 -64.47
N GLU A 230 32.62 8.43 -65.15
CA GLU A 230 32.78 7.51 -66.31
C GLU A 230 33.25 6.10 -65.85
N GLU A 231 32.65 4.96 -66.22
CA GLU A 231 32.16 4.50 -67.53
C GLU A 231 31.30 3.23 -67.32
N ASP A 232 30.13 3.22 -67.96
CA ASP A 232 29.69 2.21 -68.93
C ASP A 232 29.66 0.69 -68.64
N HIS A 233 28.49 0.07 -68.83
CA HIS A 233 28.12 -0.50 -70.13
C HIS A 233 26.67 -1.02 -70.17
N ASP A 234 26.07 -0.75 -71.33
CA ASP A 234 24.71 -1.04 -71.79
C ASP A 234 24.27 -2.51 -71.81
N ALA A 235 22.96 -2.74 -71.65
CA ALA A 235 22.13 -3.31 -72.72
C ALA A 235 20.64 -3.39 -72.31
N LYS A 236 19.85 -2.46 -72.87
CA LYS A 236 18.41 -2.59 -73.22
C LYS A 236 18.27 -3.55 -74.43
N PRO A 237 17.07 -4.03 -74.86
CA PRO A 237 15.75 -3.35 -74.85
C PRO A 237 14.59 -4.27 -74.37
N ASP A 238 13.40 -3.77 -74.04
CA ASP A 238 12.35 -3.48 -75.03
C ASP A 238 11.30 -2.49 -74.49
N ASP A 239 11.19 -1.37 -75.21
CA ASP A 239 10.02 -0.53 -75.45
C ASP A 239 8.89 -1.39 -76.05
N GLN A 240 7.58 -1.15 -76.02
CA GLN A 240 6.66 -0.02 -75.88
C GLN A 240 5.29 -0.73 -76.05
N ASP A 241 4.10 -0.28 -75.71
CA ASP A 241 3.53 0.92 -75.12
C ASP A 241 2.06 0.55 -74.91
N SER A 242 1.40 1.32 -74.05
CA SER A 242 -0.01 1.63 -74.12
C SER A 242 -1.04 0.61 -73.62
N ARG A 243 -1.46 0.96 -72.40
CA ARG A 243 -2.83 1.31 -71.99
C ARG A 243 -3.79 0.21 -71.52
N ARG A 244 -4.43 0.62 -70.42
CA ARG A 244 -5.79 0.31 -69.96
C ARG A 244 -6.00 -1.03 -69.28
N GLY A 245 -6.45 -0.90 -68.04
CA GLY A 245 -7.72 -1.51 -67.65
C GLY A 245 -7.58 -2.69 -66.72
N ASP A 246 -8.01 -2.44 -65.49
CA ASP A 246 -8.91 -3.31 -64.72
C ASP A 246 -8.66 -4.82 -64.66
N ARG A 247 -8.47 -5.25 -63.40
CA ARG A 247 -9.12 -6.41 -62.75
C ARG A 247 -9.44 -7.63 -63.63
N ALA A 248 -8.82 -8.75 -63.26
CA ALA A 248 -9.50 -10.04 -63.10
C ALA A 248 -8.69 -10.88 -62.09
N VAL A 249 -9.23 -11.30 -60.94
CA VAL A 249 -10.22 -12.38 -60.75
C VAL A 249 -9.54 -13.73 -61.01
N MET A 250 -9.45 -14.60 -60.00
CA MET A 250 -10.36 -15.73 -59.73
C MET A 250 -9.94 -16.33 -58.37
N ASP A 251 -10.78 -16.92 -57.51
CA ASP A 251 -11.97 -17.73 -57.73
C ASP A 251 -12.76 -17.81 -56.40
N THR A 252 -14.06 -17.46 -56.39
CA THR A 252 -15.24 -18.35 -56.21
C THR A 252 -15.34 -19.03 -54.82
N GLN A 253 -16.41 -18.88 -54.03
CA GLN A 253 -17.84 -18.88 -54.32
C GLN A 253 -18.61 -17.82 -53.51
N SER A 254 -19.67 -17.30 -54.11
CA SER A 254 -20.59 -16.32 -53.53
C SER A 254 -22.01 -16.90 -53.41
N ARG A 255 -22.80 -16.17 -52.61
CA ARG A 255 -24.28 -16.03 -52.58
C ARG A 255 -25.02 -16.96 -51.61
N GLY A 256 -25.97 -16.47 -50.82
CA GLY A 256 -26.81 -15.28 -51.04
C GLY A 256 -27.31 -14.58 -49.77
N LYS A 257 -27.54 -13.27 -49.94
CA LYS A 257 -28.23 -12.33 -49.05
C LYS A 257 -29.70 -12.70 -48.81
N SER A 258 -30.22 -12.35 -47.63
CA SER A 258 -31.41 -11.49 -47.46
C SER A 258 -31.45 -10.98 -46.01
N HIS A 259 -31.24 -9.68 -45.79
CA HIS A 259 -32.29 -8.70 -45.41
C HIS A 259 -32.96 -8.95 -44.06
N GLY A 260 -32.74 -7.99 -43.15
CA GLY A 260 -33.19 -8.02 -41.78
C GLY A 260 -34.55 -7.40 -41.51
N PHE A 261 -34.93 -7.49 -40.23
CA PHE A 261 -35.85 -6.67 -39.43
C PHE A 261 -36.08 -7.52 -38.16
N GLY A 262 -36.01 -7.09 -36.90
CA GLY A 262 -35.77 -5.80 -36.26
C GLY A 262 -36.05 -5.98 -34.76
N LYS A 263 -35.68 -4.95 -33.98
CA LYS A 263 -36.05 -4.60 -32.59
C LYS A 263 -35.01 -4.87 -31.48
N LYS A 264 -34.33 -3.76 -31.16
CA LYS A 264 -34.16 -3.12 -29.84
C LYS A 264 -34.27 -4.01 -28.59
N ILE A 265 -33.13 -4.11 -27.89
CA ILE A 265 -32.99 -3.93 -26.43
C ILE A 265 -31.71 -3.08 -26.28
N ALA A 266 -31.79 -1.75 -26.21
CA ALA A 266 -31.95 -0.96 -24.99
C ALA A 266 -30.99 -1.38 -23.86
N GLY A 267 -29.79 -0.78 -23.87
CA GLY A 267 -29.05 -0.28 -22.69
C GLY A 267 -28.76 -1.23 -21.54
N ILE A 268 -27.49 -1.62 -21.42
CA ILE A 268 -26.79 -1.65 -20.13
C ILE A 268 -25.52 -0.84 -20.34
N GLY A 269 -25.47 0.33 -19.70
CA GLY A 269 -24.24 1.13 -19.65
C GLY A 269 -23.18 0.33 -18.91
N ILE A 270 -22.06 0.06 -19.59
CA ILE A 270 -20.87 -0.41 -18.90
C ILE A 270 -20.22 0.84 -18.33
N ALA A 271 -20.27 0.92 -17.00
CA ALA A 271 -19.68 2.00 -16.23
C ALA A 271 -18.20 2.12 -16.58
N LEU A 272 -17.81 3.34 -16.91
CA LEU A 272 -16.41 3.78 -16.93
C LEU A 272 -15.82 3.50 -15.54
N VAL A 273 -15.05 2.42 -15.39
CA VAL A 273 -14.15 2.25 -14.24
C VAL A 273 -12.90 3.06 -14.55
N VAL A 274 -13.08 4.37 -14.52
CA VAL A 274 -12.00 5.33 -14.30
C VAL A 274 -11.99 5.58 -12.80
N ILE A 275 -10.78 5.63 -12.24
CA ILE A 275 -10.37 5.95 -10.86
C ILE A 275 -9.85 4.73 -10.08
N GLY A 276 -8.68 4.23 -10.51
CA GLY A 276 -7.66 3.64 -9.63
C GLY A 276 -6.69 4.70 -9.05
N LEU A 277 -7.12 5.97 -8.99
CA LEU A 277 -6.32 7.11 -8.53
C LEU A 277 -7.00 7.95 -7.43
N ALA A 278 -7.98 7.41 -6.69
CA ALA A 278 -8.62 8.15 -5.58
C ALA A 278 -8.89 7.37 -4.29
N ALA A 279 -8.33 6.17 -4.11
CA ALA A 279 -8.46 5.40 -2.87
C ALA A 279 -7.22 5.43 -1.96
N ILE A 280 -6.25 6.32 -2.24
CA ILE A 280 -5.42 6.87 -1.16
C ILE A 280 -6.37 7.77 -0.36
N GLY A 281 -6.69 7.36 0.86
CA GLY A 281 -7.68 7.96 1.75
C GLY A 281 -7.48 9.46 2.01
N ILE A 282 -7.92 10.30 1.09
CA ILE A 282 -8.17 11.72 1.32
C ILE A 282 -9.55 12.02 0.73
N LYS A 283 -10.60 11.60 1.44
CA LYS A 283 -11.95 12.20 1.39
C LYS A 283 -12.90 11.56 2.41
N SER A 284 -12.68 11.88 3.68
CA SER A 284 -13.77 12.26 4.60
C SER A 284 -13.21 12.72 5.96
N ILE A 285 -12.54 13.87 5.99
CA ILE A 285 -12.65 14.75 7.16
C ILE A 285 -13.62 15.83 6.71
N ALA A 286 -14.90 15.63 7.01
CA ALA A 286 -15.93 16.62 6.77
C ALA A 286 -15.49 17.95 7.38
N GLY A 287 -15.42 18.98 6.55
CA GLY A 287 -14.92 20.29 6.91
C GLY A 287 -15.70 20.92 8.05
N SER A 288 -15.00 21.17 9.15
CA SER A 288 -15.19 22.42 9.87
C SER A 288 -14.26 23.44 9.22
N LEU A 289 -14.82 24.54 8.73
CA LEU A 289 -14.08 25.68 8.22
C LEU A 289 -13.25 26.27 9.38
N VAL A 290 -12.00 25.82 9.55
CA VAL A 290 -11.12 26.34 10.61
C VAL A 290 -10.53 27.66 10.13
N ALA A 291 -10.86 28.75 10.82
CA ALA A 291 -10.25 30.04 10.58
C ALA A 291 -8.73 29.93 10.79
N GLY A 292 -7.95 30.00 9.71
CA GLY A 292 -6.50 29.76 9.75
C GLY A 292 -5.73 30.71 10.65
N ILE A 293 -4.49 30.33 10.96
CA ILE A 293 -3.50 31.07 11.75
C ILE A 293 -3.03 32.27 10.90
N GLY A 294 -3.83 33.35 10.89
CA GLY A 294 -3.49 34.61 10.21
C GLY A 294 -3.10 34.47 8.73
N GLY A 295 -3.84 33.66 7.98
CA GLY A 295 -3.64 33.44 6.55
C GLY A 295 -2.79 32.22 6.18
N THR A 296 -2.29 31.47 7.17
CA THR A 296 -1.61 30.19 6.98
C THR A 296 -2.35 29.11 7.77
N SER A 297 -2.62 27.96 7.16
CA SER A 297 -3.16 26.76 7.83
C SER A 297 -2.18 25.59 7.69
N PHE A 298 -2.19 24.70 8.67
CA PHE A 298 -1.44 23.45 8.68
C PHE A 298 -2.36 22.33 8.19
N GLU A 299 -2.23 21.94 6.93
CA GLU A 299 -3.06 20.89 6.33
C GLU A 299 -2.36 19.54 6.43
N LEU A 300 -3.13 18.46 6.56
CA LEU A 300 -2.58 17.10 6.49
C LEU A 300 -1.89 16.89 5.14
N ALA A 301 -0.62 16.51 5.16
CA ALA A 301 0.19 16.30 3.96
C ALA A 301 -0.20 14.99 3.28
N SER A 302 -0.44 15.05 1.96
CA SER A 302 -0.67 13.85 1.14
C SER A 302 0.63 13.12 0.76
N ASP A 303 1.76 13.80 0.85
CA ASP A 303 3.10 13.28 0.58
C ASP A 303 4.05 13.86 1.63
N GLU A 304 4.49 13.00 2.55
CA GLU A 304 5.38 13.38 3.63
C GLU A 304 6.79 13.73 3.13
N THR A 305 7.30 13.00 2.13
CA THR A 305 8.65 13.24 1.60
C THR A 305 8.72 14.61 0.94
N ALA A 306 7.69 14.97 0.19
CA ALA A 306 7.57 16.30 -0.40
C ALA A 306 7.40 17.39 0.68
N ALA A 307 6.61 17.13 1.73
CA ALA A 307 6.39 18.09 2.81
C ALA A 307 7.65 18.39 3.63
N LEU A 308 8.52 17.39 3.83
CA LEU A 308 9.77 17.51 4.59
C LEU A 308 10.96 17.99 3.74
N SER A 309 10.81 17.99 2.42
CA SER A 309 11.92 18.30 1.50
C SER A 309 12.52 19.69 1.76
N GLY A 310 13.82 19.72 2.05
CA GLY A 310 14.56 20.96 2.30
C GLY A 310 14.31 21.61 3.66
N LEU A 311 13.61 20.94 4.57
CA LEU A 311 13.40 21.40 5.95
C LEU A 311 14.36 20.69 6.91
N GLU A 312 14.73 21.40 7.98
CA GLU A 312 15.52 20.86 9.07
C GLU A 312 14.61 20.40 10.21
N HIS A 313 14.97 19.28 10.87
CA HIS A 313 14.35 18.91 12.14
C HIS A 313 14.78 19.92 13.22
N LEU A 314 13.80 20.63 13.79
CA LEU A 314 13.98 21.67 14.80
C LEU A 314 14.18 21.04 16.18
N THR A 315 15.41 20.61 16.47
CA THR A 315 15.80 20.04 17.77
C THR A 315 16.20 21.08 18.82
N GLY A 316 16.32 22.35 18.43
CA GLY A 316 16.57 23.47 19.34
C GLY A 316 15.27 24.04 19.93
N GLY A 317 15.39 24.77 21.04
CA GLY A 317 14.24 25.32 21.79
C GLY A 317 13.92 24.54 23.06
N THR A 318 12.74 24.81 23.64
CA THR A 318 12.24 24.11 24.84
C THR A 318 10.94 23.39 24.55
N LEU A 319 10.85 22.12 24.92
CA LEU A 319 9.62 21.32 24.88
C LEU A 319 9.17 21.03 26.32
N SER A 320 7.89 21.26 26.62
CA SER A 320 7.32 21.08 27.96
C SER A 320 5.87 20.57 27.88
N VAL A 321 5.39 19.99 28.98
CA VAL A 321 4.05 19.41 29.10
C VAL A 321 3.34 19.96 30.34
N SER A 322 2.01 20.03 30.31
CA SER A 322 1.20 20.50 31.45
C SER A 322 1.15 19.51 32.62
N SER A 323 1.23 18.21 32.33
CA SER A 323 1.32 17.14 33.32
C SER A 323 2.11 15.96 32.74
N GLN A 324 2.42 14.98 33.60
CA GLN A 324 3.12 13.76 33.21
C GLN A 324 2.81 12.65 34.20
N LEU A 325 2.57 11.43 33.70
CA LEU A 325 2.38 10.26 34.56
C LEU A 325 3.73 9.82 35.14
N THR A 326 3.73 9.47 36.42
CA THR A 326 4.84 8.73 37.04
C THR A 326 4.41 7.30 37.30
N GLY A 327 4.97 6.35 36.53
CA GLY A 327 4.68 4.93 36.65
C GLY A 327 5.13 4.34 37.98
N LYS A 328 4.64 3.15 38.32
CA LYS A 328 4.98 2.45 39.57
C LYS A 328 6.47 2.14 39.74
N SER A 329 7.21 2.04 38.64
CA SER A 329 8.67 1.86 38.60
C SER A 329 9.45 3.15 38.87
N GLY A 330 8.78 4.30 38.98
CA GLY A 330 9.40 5.62 39.04
C GLY A 330 9.72 6.22 37.67
N THR A 331 9.38 5.55 36.58
CA THR A 331 9.50 6.11 35.22
C THR A 331 8.58 7.32 35.08
N VAL A 332 9.13 8.44 34.59
CA VAL A 332 8.39 9.68 34.34
C VAL A 332 8.12 9.76 32.84
N TYR A 333 6.86 9.63 32.45
CA TYR A 333 6.40 9.70 31.06
C TYR A 333 6.16 11.15 30.67
N GLY A 334 7.24 11.95 30.61
CA GLY A 334 7.20 13.41 30.43
C GLY A 334 7.68 13.89 29.06
N ALA A 335 7.92 15.20 28.94
CA ALA A 335 8.29 15.85 27.66
C ALA A 335 9.54 15.28 26.96
N ALA A 336 10.43 14.62 27.69
CA ALA A 336 11.64 14.01 27.13
C ALA A 336 11.35 12.81 26.21
N PHE A 337 10.13 12.27 26.26
CA PHE A 337 9.64 11.16 25.44
C PHE A 337 8.79 11.63 24.26
N LEU A 338 8.77 12.93 23.95
CA LEU A 338 8.01 13.45 22.81
C LEU A 338 8.86 13.65 21.56
N ASN A 339 10.18 13.56 21.68
CA ASN A 339 11.09 13.79 20.56
C ASN A 339 12.38 12.98 20.72
N ASP A 340 12.26 11.79 21.31
CA ASP A 340 13.39 10.86 21.49
C ASP A 340 13.58 9.94 20.27
N GLY A 341 12.66 10.02 19.29
CA GLY A 341 12.67 9.21 18.08
C GLY A 341 12.22 7.76 18.31
N ASP A 342 11.65 7.44 19.47
CA ASP A 342 11.16 6.11 19.82
C ASP A 342 9.66 6.14 20.12
N THR A 343 8.86 5.69 19.15
CA THR A 343 7.40 5.64 19.33
C THR A 343 6.93 4.71 20.46
N SER A 344 7.81 3.89 21.05
CA SER A 344 7.48 2.98 22.16
C SER A 344 7.54 3.62 23.56
N THR A 345 8.02 4.86 23.63
CA THR A 345 8.13 5.69 24.82
C THR A 345 7.20 6.90 24.69
N PRO A 346 5.94 6.82 25.13
CA PRO A 346 5.05 7.98 25.03
C PRO A 346 5.20 8.96 26.19
N TRP A 347 4.88 10.22 25.91
CA TRP A 347 4.29 11.07 26.94
C TRP A 347 2.92 10.53 27.31
N GLU A 348 2.70 10.36 28.61
CA GLU A 348 1.41 10.01 29.18
C GLU A 348 1.02 11.18 30.08
N GLU A 349 -0.12 11.81 29.81
CA GLU A 349 -0.63 12.84 30.72
C GLU A 349 -0.89 12.26 32.12
N GLY A 350 -0.84 13.11 33.14
CA GLY A 350 -0.84 12.67 34.55
C GLY A 350 -2.01 13.19 35.38
N VAL A 351 -3.09 13.68 34.75
CA VAL A 351 -4.27 14.16 35.46
C VAL A 351 -5.31 13.05 35.63
N GLU A 352 -6.28 13.27 36.51
CA GLU A 352 -7.41 12.34 36.65
C GLU A 352 -8.38 12.53 35.48
N GLY A 353 -8.76 11.42 34.83
CA GLY A 353 -9.71 11.39 33.70
C GLY A 353 -9.00 11.25 32.36
N ASP A 354 -9.61 11.76 31.29
CA ASP A 354 -9.15 11.55 29.92
C ASP A 354 -8.05 12.52 29.44
N GLY A 355 -7.54 13.39 30.31
CA GLY A 355 -6.51 14.37 29.93
C GLY A 355 -6.98 15.51 29.00
N ILE A 356 -8.29 15.78 28.91
CA ILE A 356 -8.82 16.87 28.09
C ILE A 356 -8.32 18.23 28.62
N GLY A 357 -7.72 19.03 27.74
CA GLY A 357 -7.10 20.32 28.07
C GLY A 357 -5.61 20.21 28.43
N GLU A 358 -5.08 19.02 28.61
CA GLU A 358 -3.64 18.81 28.76
C GLU A 358 -2.92 19.14 27.45
N GLN A 359 -1.70 19.63 27.57
CA GLN A 359 -1.01 20.27 26.45
C GLN A 359 0.50 20.06 26.43
N ILE A 360 1.02 20.03 25.21
CA ILE A 360 2.44 20.11 24.90
C ILE A 360 2.73 21.56 24.46
N THR A 361 3.81 22.15 24.96
CA THR A 361 4.27 23.49 24.58
C THR A 361 5.69 23.43 24.05
N TYR A 362 5.88 23.91 22.81
CA TYR A 362 7.17 24.08 22.16
C TYR A 362 7.48 25.58 21.99
N GLU A 363 8.64 25.99 22.49
CA GLU A 363 9.18 27.34 22.36
C GLU A 363 10.47 27.27 21.52
N PRO A 364 10.38 27.53 20.20
CA PRO A 364 11.53 27.43 19.32
C PRO A 364 12.57 28.53 19.58
N GLU A 365 13.78 28.33 19.05
CA GLU A 365 14.80 29.37 19.04
C GLU A 365 14.33 30.62 18.27
N SER A 366 14.79 31.79 18.67
CA SER A 366 14.43 33.04 18.00
C SER A 366 14.85 33.02 16.53
N GLY A 367 13.90 33.25 15.62
CA GLY A 367 14.13 33.28 14.17
C GLY A 367 13.64 32.03 13.45
N THR A 368 13.39 30.94 14.17
CA THR A 368 12.84 29.71 13.60
C THR A 368 11.52 29.95 12.87
N LYS A 369 11.45 29.41 11.66
CA LYS A 369 10.27 29.40 10.80
C LYS A 369 9.75 27.99 10.71
N LEU A 370 8.74 27.68 11.51
CA LEU A 370 8.05 26.40 11.53
C LEU A 370 7.25 26.22 10.23
N GLN A 371 7.33 25.05 9.61
CA GLN A 371 6.54 24.75 8.43
C GLN A 371 5.78 23.42 8.51
N VAL A 372 6.34 22.43 9.21
CA VAL A 372 5.73 21.10 9.37
C VAL A 372 5.74 20.68 10.85
N ILE A 373 4.67 20.02 11.26
CA ILE A 373 4.54 19.34 12.56
C ILE A 373 4.17 17.88 12.28
N ARG A 374 4.96 16.94 12.81
CA ARG A 374 4.61 15.51 12.77
C ARG A 374 4.19 15.07 14.17
N ILE A 375 3.11 14.31 14.27
CA ILE A 375 2.56 13.84 15.55
C ILE A 375 2.26 12.36 15.45
N TYR A 376 2.69 11.56 16.42
CA TYR A 376 2.20 10.19 16.63
C TYR A 376 1.22 10.20 17.82
N PRO A 377 -0.11 10.25 17.58
CA PRO A 377 -1.10 10.18 18.64
C PRO A 377 -1.24 8.75 19.18
N GLY A 378 -1.29 8.60 20.50
CA GLY A 378 -1.44 7.30 21.16
C GLY A 378 -0.11 6.65 21.58
N ASN A 379 -0.21 5.45 22.15
CA ASN A 379 0.93 4.69 22.67
C ASN A 379 1.46 3.71 21.61
N GLY A 380 2.54 4.08 20.92
CA GLY A 380 3.16 3.31 19.85
C GLY A 380 3.97 2.08 20.30
N ARG A 381 3.99 1.74 21.59
CA ARG A 381 4.74 0.58 22.11
C ARG A 381 4.28 -0.76 21.53
N SER A 382 2.98 -0.90 21.32
CA SER A 382 2.35 -2.08 20.72
C SER A 382 0.89 -1.78 20.39
N ASP A 383 0.28 -2.56 19.49
CA ASP A 383 -1.16 -2.48 19.21
C ASP A 383 -2.00 -2.59 20.50
N LYS A 384 -1.57 -3.46 21.42
CA LYS A 384 -2.21 -3.60 22.72
C LYS A 384 -2.14 -2.31 23.53
N ALA A 385 -0.98 -1.66 23.63
CA ALA A 385 -0.83 -0.41 24.37
C ALA A 385 -1.64 0.72 23.72
N PHE A 386 -1.63 0.81 22.39
CA PHE A 386 -2.44 1.77 21.63
C PHE A 386 -3.95 1.63 21.90
N GLN A 387 -4.44 0.40 22.05
CA GLN A 387 -5.86 0.11 22.36
C GLN A 387 -6.19 0.14 23.85
N GLU A 388 -5.22 -0.12 24.73
CA GLU A 388 -5.41 -0.07 26.19
C GLU A 388 -5.47 1.37 26.71
N ASN A 389 -4.73 2.32 26.10
CA ASN A 389 -4.66 3.72 26.51
C ASN A 389 -5.58 4.65 25.70
N ASN A 390 -5.91 5.80 26.29
CA ASN A 390 -6.54 6.89 25.57
C ASN A 390 -5.55 7.45 24.51
N ARG A 391 -6.11 7.95 23.41
CA ARG A 391 -5.34 8.57 22.32
C ARG A 391 -6.08 9.77 21.74
N PRO A 392 -5.38 10.84 21.34
CA PRO A 392 -6.03 12.03 20.82
C PRO A 392 -6.88 11.73 19.58
N LYS A 393 -8.13 12.21 19.61
CA LYS A 393 -9.02 12.28 18.44
C LYS A 393 -8.96 13.65 17.78
N ALA A 394 -8.86 14.70 18.59
CA ALA A 394 -8.66 16.07 18.12
C ALA A 394 -7.73 16.82 19.07
N ILE A 395 -6.88 17.66 18.49
CA ILE A 395 -5.98 18.57 19.20
C ILE A 395 -6.12 19.97 18.63
N THR A 396 -6.10 20.99 19.49
CA THR A 396 -5.95 22.38 19.06
C THR A 396 -4.47 22.72 18.96
N LEU A 397 -4.02 23.01 17.74
CA LEU A 397 -2.77 23.69 17.45
C LEU A 397 -2.93 25.19 17.70
N GLU A 398 -2.24 25.73 18.70
CA GLU A 398 -2.16 27.18 18.95
C GLU A 398 -0.76 27.68 18.61
N ILE A 399 -0.63 28.63 17.68
CA ILE A 399 0.63 29.33 17.39
C ILE A 399 0.44 30.81 17.68
N ASP A 400 1.19 31.33 18.67
CA ASP A 400 1.14 32.73 19.11
C ASP A 400 -0.31 33.25 19.31
N GLY A 401 -1.15 32.44 19.96
CA GLY A 401 -2.54 32.77 20.30
C GLY A 401 -3.57 32.53 19.18
N LYS A 402 -3.15 32.11 17.99
CA LYS A 402 -4.05 31.72 16.90
C LYS A 402 -4.24 30.22 16.89
N LYS A 403 -5.48 29.77 16.80
CA LYS A 403 -5.87 28.37 16.99
C LYS A 403 -6.32 27.70 15.69
N GLN A 404 -5.98 26.43 15.54
CA GLN A 404 -6.45 25.55 14.50
C GLN A 404 -6.70 24.15 15.08
N ALA A 405 -7.80 23.49 14.73
CA ALA A 405 -8.02 22.09 15.08
C ALA A 405 -7.27 21.15 14.13
N LEU A 406 -6.60 20.15 14.69
CA LEU A 406 -6.00 19.00 14.03
C LEU A 406 -6.79 17.76 14.43
N ASN A 407 -7.17 16.94 13.47
CA ASN A 407 -7.98 15.75 13.71
C ASN A 407 -7.20 14.50 13.33
N PHE A 408 -7.43 13.43 14.09
CA PHE A 408 -6.81 12.13 13.89
C PHE A 408 -7.91 11.08 13.74
N ASP A 409 -7.75 10.17 12.78
CA ASP A 409 -8.49 8.92 12.82
C ASP A 409 -7.92 8.00 13.92
N ASP A 410 -8.64 6.91 14.17
CA ASP A 410 -8.28 5.96 15.23
C ASP A 410 -7.15 5.03 14.75
N ALA A 411 -5.95 5.58 14.59
CA ALA A 411 -4.83 4.95 13.89
C ALA A 411 -3.45 5.24 14.52
N GLY A 412 -2.60 4.21 14.63
CA GLY A 412 -1.26 4.28 15.24
C GLY A 412 -0.14 4.57 14.24
N HIS A 413 -0.08 5.80 13.71
CA HIS A 413 0.99 6.27 12.81
C HIS A 413 1.27 7.76 12.98
N PHE A 414 2.30 8.25 12.28
CA PHE A 414 2.58 9.68 12.21
C PHE A 414 1.56 10.40 11.33
N TYR A 415 1.17 11.60 11.76
CA TYR A 415 0.42 12.56 10.96
C TYR A 415 1.29 13.77 10.71
N THR A 416 1.53 14.04 9.43
CA THR A 416 2.36 15.15 8.97
C THR A 416 1.46 16.31 8.59
N PHE A 417 1.43 17.38 9.38
CA PHE A 417 0.72 18.62 9.06
C PHE A 417 1.68 19.65 8.52
N SER A 418 1.40 20.19 7.33
CA SER A 418 2.27 21.13 6.63
C SER A 418 1.56 22.44 6.32
N SER A 419 2.31 23.52 6.38
CA SER A 419 1.84 24.85 5.97
C SER A 419 2.47 25.27 4.66
N LYS A 420 1.66 25.91 3.79
CA LYS A 420 2.15 26.40 2.48
C LYS A 420 3.20 27.50 2.61
N LYS A 421 3.21 28.22 3.72
CA LYS A 421 4.15 29.30 4.02
C LYS A 421 4.72 29.10 5.42
N PRO A 422 6.04 29.20 5.61
CA PRO A 422 6.63 29.10 6.94
C PRO A 422 6.06 30.14 7.91
N VAL A 423 5.90 29.75 9.16
CA VAL A 423 5.39 30.57 10.25
C VAL A 423 6.50 30.83 11.26
N THR A 424 6.84 32.10 11.47
CA THR A 424 7.69 32.47 12.61
C THR A 424 6.86 32.35 13.88
N ALA A 425 7.13 31.31 14.66
CA ALA A 425 6.42 31.02 15.91
C ALA A 425 7.30 31.41 17.10
N LYS A 426 6.72 32.02 18.14
CA LYS A 426 7.39 32.17 19.45
C LYS A 426 6.96 31.08 20.42
N GLN A 427 5.72 30.63 20.29
CA GLN A 427 5.15 29.55 21.09
C GLN A 427 4.18 28.75 20.24
N VAL A 428 4.32 27.43 20.31
CA VAL A 428 3.43 26.44 19.71
C VAL A 428 2.84 25.60 20.84
N LYS A 429 1.52 25.47 20.90
CA LYS A 429 0.84 24.54 21.80
C LYS A 429 0.03 23.52 21.03
N LEU A 430 0.03 22.30 21.53
CA LEU A 430 -0.85 21.22 21.11
C LEU A 430 -1.71 20.87 22.33
N ILE A 431 -3.01 21.16 22.27
CA ILE A 431 -3.94 21.02 23.40
C ILE A 431 -4.92 19.88 23.08
N ILE A 432 -5.08 18.90 23.96
CA ILE A 432 -6.00 17.76 23.77
C ILE A 432 -7.44 18.25 23.89
N ASP A 433 -8.22 18.14 22.80
CA ASP A 433 -9.63 18.55 22.77
C ASP A 433 -10.58 17.38 23.00
N SER A 434 -10.25 16.20 22.46
CA SER A 434 -11.04 14.98 22.62
C SER A 434 -10.18 13.74 22.36
N VAL A 435 -10.61 12.60 22.88
CA VAL A 435 -9.88 11.32 22.79
C VAL A 435 -10.75 10.20 22.20
N TYR A 436 -10.10 9.19 21.66
CA TYR A 436 -10.66 7.84 21.59
C TYR A 436 -10.36 7.14 22.92
N PRO A 437 -11.39 6.70 23.67
CA PRO A 437 -11.16 6.01 24.93
C PRO A 437 -10.39 4.70 24.74
N GLY A 438 -9.42 4.47 25.62
CA GLY A 438 -8.73 3.22 25.79
C GLY A 438 -9.62 2.17 26.46
N SER A 439 -9.28 0.90 26.25
CA SER A 439 -10.02 -0.22 26.85
C SER A 439 -9.69 -0.44 28.33
N LYS A 440 -8.65 0.21 28.87
CA LYS A 440 -8.13 -0.10 30.21
C LYS A 440 -7.62 1.09 31.00
N TRP A 441 -6.84 1.96 30.36
CA TRP A 441 -6.20 3.12 30.98
C TRP A 441 -6.82 4.39 30.43
N GLN A 442 -7.10 5.36 31.32
CA GLN A 442 -7.65 6.67 30.95
C GLN A 442 -6.54 7.68 30.60
N ASP A 443 -5.27 7.32 30.82
CA ASP A 443 -4.14 8.18 30.52
C ASP A 443 -4.02 8.37 28.99
N THR A 444 -4.10 9.62 28.53
CA THR A 444 -3.93 9.95 27.10
C THR A 444 -2.45 10.00 26.71
N CYS A 445 -2.11 9.21 25.69
CA CYS A 445 -0.74 9.06 25.22
C CYS A 445 -0.47 9.85 23.93
N ILE A 446 0.72 10.43 23.80
CA ILE A 446 1.30 10.89 22.53
C ILE A 446 2.74 10.40 22.49
N SER A 447 3.07 9.59 21.48
CA SER A 447 4.39 8.98 21.38
C SER A 447 5.45 9.93 20.88
N GLU A 448 5.15 10.78 19.89
CA GLU A 448 6.16 11.67 19.30
C GLU A 448 5.49 12.93 18.77
N VAL A 449 6.21 14.05 18.84
CA VAL A 449 5.92 15.35 18.24
C VAL A 449 7.22 15.94 17.70
N GLU A 450 7.29 16.08 16.39
CA GLU A 450 8.46 16.62 15.70
C GLU A 450 8.09 17.92 14.98
N PHE A 451 9.02 18.87 14.98
CA PHE A 451 8.85 20.18 14.35
C PHE A 451 9.89 20.35 13.25
N TYR A 452 9.49 20.76 12.06
CA TYR A 452 10.41 20.99 10.94
C TYR A 452 10.24 22.39 10.35
N GLY A 453 11.35 22.96 9.91
CA GLY A 453 11.36 24.32 9.42
C GLY A 453 12.72 24.79 8.91
N THR A 454 12.90 26.11 8.92
CA THR A 454 14.17 26.77 8.58
C THR A 454 14.56 27.74 9.68
N ARG A 455 15.85 28.04 9.80
CA ARG A 455 16.39 29.01 10.77
C ARG A 455 16.60 30.39 10.14
#